data_AF-A0A174PCY4-F1
#
_entry.id   AF-A0A174PCY4-F1
#
_cell.length_a   1.000
_cell.length_b   1.000
_cell.length_c   1.000
_cell.angle_alpha   90.00
_cell.angle_beta   90.00
_cell.angle_gamma   90.00
#
_symmetry.space_group_name_H-M   'P 1'
#
loop_
_entity.id
_entity.type
_entity.pdbx_description
1 polymer ?
#
loop_
_entity_poly.entity_id
_entity_poly.type
_entity_poly.pdbx_seq_one_letter_code
_entity_poly.pdbx_strand_id
1 'polypeptide(L)' 'MATKSILKNVNINDKRFAHTFVSALEEAAKTKYEPMQLTRECTEITGDKIKEFFKKK' A
#
# COMPACT_ATOMS: atom_id res chain seq x y z
N MET A 1 7.58 -8.34 18.49
CA MET A 1 7.66 -7.53 17.26
C MET A 1 7.44 -8.45 16.08
N ALA A 2 6.25 -8.42 15.50
CA ALA A 2 5.90 -9.11 14.27
C ALA A 2 4.87 -8.20 13.61
N THR A 3 5.23 -7.54 12.51
CA THR A 3 4.21 -6.96 11.63
C THR A 3 3.32 -8.13 11.24
N LYS A 4 2.05 -8.11 11.65
CA LYS A 4 1.07 -9.07 11.12
C LYS A 4 1.18 -8.91 9.61
N SER A 5 1.81 -9.86 8.92
CA SER A 5 1.81 -9.82 7.47
C SER A 5 0.34 -10.01 7.11
N ILE A 6 -0.26 -8.91 6.67
CA ILE A 6 -1.53 -8.91 5.99
C ILE A 6 -1.17 -9.53 4.63
N LEU A 7 -0.88 -10.83 4.59
CA LEU A 7 -0.88 -11.60 3.36
C LEU A 7 -2.35 -11.71 2.97
N LYS A 8 -2.88 -10.59 2.47
CA LYS A 8 -4.16 -10.55 1.80
C LYS A 8 -3.95 -11.29 0.50
N ASN A 9 -4.64 -12.42 0.36
CA ASN A 9 -4.74 -13.09 -0.92
C ASN A 9 -5.42 -12.14 -1.91
N VAL A 10 -4.69 -11.75 -2.95
CA VAL A 10 -5.23 -10.96 -4.05
C VAL A 10 -5.71 -11.95 -5.10
N ASN A 11 -7.00 -12.31 -5.04
CA ASN A 11 -7.60 -13.19 -6.03
C ASN A 11 -8.04 -12.36 -7.24
N ILE A 12 -7.35 -12.53 -8.37
CA ILE A 12 -7.71 -11.89 -9.64
C ILE A 12 -8.47 -12.91 -10.49
N ASN A 13 -9.77 -12.69 -10.65
CA ASN A 13 -10.63 -13.54 -11.48
C ASN A 13 -10.86 -12.98 -12.89
N ASP A 14 -10.47 -11.73 -13.14
CA ASP A 14 -10.55 -11.09 -14.47
C ASP A 14 -9.20 -11.17 -15.19
N LYS A 15 -9.23 -11.79 -16.38
CA LYS A 15 -8.04 -11.95 -17.24
C LYS A 15 -7.45 -10.61 -17.66
N ARG A 16 -8.28 -9.60 -17.96
CA ARG A 16 -7.78 -8.28 -18.38
C ARG A 16 -7.02 -7.61 -17.24
N PHE A 17 -7.61 -7.63 -16.05
CA PHE A 17 -6.96 -7.11 -14.86
C PHE A 17 -5.67 -7.86 -14.52
N ALA A 18 -5.62 -9.18 -14.70
CA ALA A 18 -4.40 -9.96 -14.47
C ALA A 18 -3.24 -9.50 -15.36
N HIS A 19 -3.50 -9.28 -16.65
CA HIS A 19 -2.47 -8.77 -17.57
C HIS A 19 -1.99 -7.38 -17.16
N THR A 20 -2.91 -6.45 -16.89
CA THR A 20 -2.55 -5.09 -16.46
C THR A 20 -1.75 -5.11 -15.16
N PHE A 21 -2.13 -5.95 -14.21
CA PHE A 21 -1.45 -6.08 -12.94
C PHE A 21 -0.01 -6.58 -13.10
N VAL A 22 0.19 -7.64 -13.90
CA VAL A 22 1.53 -8.17 -14.19
C VAL A 22 2.40 -7.13 -14.91
N SER A 23 1.86 -6.44 -15.91
CA SER A 23 2.59 -5.37 -16.61
C SER A 23 3.01 -4.24 -15.67
N ALA A 24 2.12 -3.79 -14.79
CA ALA A 24 2.44 -2.76 -13.80
C ALA A 24 3.54 -3.20 -12.82
N LEU A 25 3.55 -4.47 -12.40
CA LEU A 25 4.61 -5.01 -11.56
C LEU A 25 5.96 -5.06 -12.27
N GLU A 26 5.99 -5.48 -13.53
CA GLU A 26 7.22 -5.50 -14.32
C GLU A 26 7.79 -4.08 -14.54
N GLU A 27 6.92 -3.11 -14.79
CA GLU A 27 7.30 -1.69 -14.90
C GLU A 27 7.83 -1.15 -13.57
N ALA A 28 7.14 -1.44 -12.47
CA ALA A 28 7.58 -1.03 -11.13
C ALA A 28 8.93 -1.64 -10.76
N ALA A 29 9.19 -2.91 -11.11
CA ALA A 29 10.47 -3.57 -10.87
C ALA A 29 11.62 -2.96 -11.68
N LYS A 30 11.34 -2.43 -12.87
CA LYS A 30 12.32 -1.74 -13.73
C LYS A 30 12.56 -0.29 -13.32
N THR A 31 11.60 0.31 -12.60
CA THR A 31 11.68 1.71 -12.19
C THR A 31 12.55 1.83 -10.94
N LYS A 32 13.59 2.67 -11.00
CA LYS A 32 14.39 2.99 -9.82
C LYS A 32 13.55 3.81 -8.85
N TYR A 33 13.71 3.57 -7.55
CA TYR A 33 13.03 4.35 -6.52
C TYR A 33 13.40 5.83 -6.68
N GLU A 34 12.43 6.64 -7.10
CA GLU A 34 12.55 8.08 -7.13
C GLU A 34 12.08 8.62 -5.76
N PRO A 35 12.89 9.43 -5.06
CA PRO A 35 12.47 10.06 -3.82
C PRO A 35 11.36 11.07 -4.12
N MET A 36 10.12 10.61 -4.03
CA MET A 36 8.94 11.45 -4.22
C MET A 36 8.77 12.34 -2.98
N GLN A 37 8.76 13.66 -3.18
CA GLN A 37 8.33 14.58 -2.13
C GLN A 37 6.85 14.31 -1.84
N LEU A 38 6.58 13.73 -0.67
CA LEU A 38 5.24 13.55 -0.17
C LEU A 38 4.59 14.92 -0.05
N THR A 39 3.58 15.17 -0.87
CA THR A 39 2.87 16.47 -0.90
C THR A 39 2.02 16.71 0.35
N ARG A 40 1.88 15.69 1.21
CA ARG A 40 1.10 15.74 2.44
C ARG A 40 2.01 15.44 3.62
N GLU A 41 1.85 16.22 4.68
CA GLU A 41 2.52 15.97 5.96
C GLU A 41 2.11 14.60 6.49
N CYS A 42 3.05 13.66 6.48
CA CYS A 42 2.88 12.38 7.15
C CYS A 42 3.04 12.59 8.65
N THR A 43 1.94 12.49 9.38
CA THR A 43 1.96 12.51 10.84
C THR A 43 2.09 11.09 11.37
N GLU A 44 3.14 10.85 12.15
CA GLU A 44 3.27 9.57 12.86
C GLU A 44 2.25 9.53 14.00
N ILE A 45 1.32 8.58 13.92
CA ILE A 45 0.31 8.35 14.96
C ILE A 45 0.79 7.22 15.85
N THR A 46 1.09 7.54 17.11
CA THR A 46 1.42 6.54 18.14
C THR A 46 0.19 5.70 18.51
N GLY A 47 0.41 4.48 18.99
CA GLY A 47 -0.63 3.47 19.22
C GLY A 47 -1.85 3.96 20.02
N ASP A 48 -1.64 4.87 20.96
CA ASP A 48 -2.70 5.45 21.79
C ASP A 48 -3.63 6.38 20.99
N LYS A 49 -3.07 7.10 20.01
CA LYS A 49 -3.79 8.06 19.16
C LYS A 49 -4.49 7.39 17.97
N ILE A 50 -4.16 6.13 17.66
CA ILE A 50 -4.79 5.35 16.58
C ILE A 50 -6.30 5.22 16.83
N LYS A 51 -6.71 4.95 18.08
CA LYS A 51 -8.12 4.82 18.43
C LYS A 51 -8.91 6.12 18.23
N GLU A 52 -8.27 7.28 18.35
CA GLU A 52 -8.88 8.59 18.12
C GLU A 52 -8.97 8.91 16.63
N PHE A 53 -7.95 8.54 15.86
CA PHE A 53 -7.94 8.72 14.40
C PHE A 53 -9.07 7.94 13.71
N PHE A 54 -9.27 6.67 14.08
CA PHE A 54 -10.33 5.82 13.51
C PHE A 54 -11.73 6.03 14.12
N LYS A 55 -11.89 6.99 15.03
CA LYS A 55 -13.19 7.32 15.65
C LYS A 55 -14.08 8.24 14.81
N LYS A 56 -13.67 8.63 13.60
CA LYS A 56 -14.55 9.35 12.66
C LYS A 56 -15.57 8.39 12.04
N LYS A 57 -16.84 8.54 12.48
CA LYS A 57 -18.03 8.12 11.75
C LYS A 57 -18.19 8.92 10.47
#